data_AF-A0A767S1N2-F1
#
_entry.id   AF-A0A767S1N2-F1
#
_cell.length_a   1.000
_cell.length_b   1.000
_cell.length_c   1.000
_cell.angle_alpha   90.00
_cell.angle_beta   90.00
_cell.angle_gamma   90.00
#
_symmetry.space_group_name_H-M   'P 1'
#
loop_
_entity.id
_entity.type
_entity.pdbx_description
1 polymer ?
#
loop_
_entity_poly.entity_id
_entity_poly.type
_entity_poly.pdbx_seq_one_letter_code
_entity_poly.pdbx_strand_id
1 'polypeptide(L)'
;MKQLEKLIIEATVLTEPEAEVERVMQVCNACRYCEGFCAVFPAMTQRLEFGKADIHYLANLCHNCGACLHACQYAPPHEFAINVPKAMAQARLETYQQYAQPAAFGALYRRAGITVALALIVGLTLFLLLAMALKGSLIHPPLAGDFYQIFPHSLLAWMFGSVFVLAIGLLMAGVIRFWREISPGVPRSAEIAEASHNALTLKYLDGGHGKGCNEADDAFTLLRRRFHHFTFYGFML
;
A
#
# COMPACT_ATOMS: atom_id res chain seq x y z
N MET A 1 0.00 -16.91 -30.80
CA MET A 1 -1.45 -17.02 -30.49
C MET A 1 -1.68 -17.68 -29.14
N LYS A 2 -1.29 -18.95 -28.91
CA LYS A 2 -1.47 -19.64 -27.60
C LYS A 2 -0.92 -18.91 -26.36
N GLN A 3 0.25 -18.27 -26.45
CA GLN A 3 0.80 -17.49 -25.34
C GLN A 3 0.02 -16.20 -25.09
N LEU A 4 -0.50 -15.57 -26.15
CA LEU A 4 -1.34 -14.39 -26.06
C LEU A 4 -2.72 -14.76 -25.50
N GLU A 5 -3.31 -15.86 -25.94
CA GLU A 5 -4.55 -16.40 -25.39
C GLU A 5 -4.40 -16.74 -23.90
N LYS A 6 -3.28 -17.35 -23.51
CA LYS A 6 -2.99 -17.64 -22.10
C LYS A 6 -2.88 -16.36 -21.26
N LEU A 7 -2.19 -15.33 -21.77
CA LEU A 7 -2.06 -14.04 -21.09
C LEU A 7 -3.40 -13.30 -21.00
N ILE A 8 -4.25 -13.41 -22.04
CA ILE A 8 -5.61 -12.86 -22.03
C ILE A 8 -6.46 -13.57 -20.98
N ILE A 9 -6.44 -14.92 -20.96
CA ILE A 9 -7.17 -15.73 -19.98
C ILE A 9 -6.71 -15.37 -18.56
N GLU A 10 -5.41 -15.34 -18.30
CA GLU A 10 -4.85 -14.95 -17.00
C GLU A 10 -5.21 -13.50 -16.60
N ALA A 11 -5.33 -12.59 -17.56
CA ALA A 11 -5.77 -11.21 -17.30
C ALA A 11 -7.28 -11.09 -17.01
N THR A 12 -8.10 -12.01 -17.53
CA THR A 12 -9.55 -12.05 -17.29
C THR A 12 -9.97 -12.84 -16.04
N VAL A 13 -9.13 -13.73 -15.51
CA VAL A 13 -9.49 -14.50 -14.31
C VAL A 13 -9.23 -13.66 -13.07
N LEU A 14 -10.31 -13.20 -12.45
CA LEU A 14 -10.30 -12.49 -11.18
C LEU A 14 -10.21 -13.46 -10.00
N THR A 15 -9.46 -13.07 -8.97
CA THR A 15 -9.54 -13.71 -7.64
C THR A 15 -10.88 -13.37 -6.96
N GLU A 16 -11.18 -14.02 -5.84
CA GLU A 16 -12.39 -13.70 -5.06
C GLU A 16 -12.41 -12.23 -4.58
N PRO A 17 -11.33 -11.66 -4.01
CA PRO A 17 -11.29 -10.23 -3.67
C PRO A 17 -11.43 -9.30 -4.88
N GLU A 18 -10.83 -9.66 -6.01
CA GLU A 18 -10.94 -8.87 -7.25
C GLU A 18 -12.37 -8.90 -7.80
N ALA A 19 -13.00 -10.07 -7.84
CA ALA A 19 -14.39 -10.23 -8.27
C ALA A 19 -15.37 -9.48 -7.36
N GLU A 20 -15.10 -9.41 -6.05
CA GLU A 20 -15.91 -8.61 -5.14
C GLU A 20 -15.75 -7.09 -5.43
N VAL A 21 -14.54 -6.63 -5.73
CA VAL A 21 -14.35 -5.23 -6.16
C VAL A 21 -15.07 -4.97 -7.48
N GLU A 22 -14.99 -5.87 -8.46
CA GLU A 22 -15.74 -5.76 -9.72
C GLU A 22 -17.24 -5.58 -9.45
N ARG A 23 -17.85 -6.49 -8.69
CA ARG A 23 -19.28 -6.45 -8.34
C ARG A 23 -19.66 -5.13 -7.65
N VAL A 24 -18.87 -4.74 -6.65
CA VAL A 24 -19.10 -3.50 -5.89
C VAL A 24 -19.01 -2.27 -6.81
N MET A 25 -17.99 -2.20 -7.66
CA MET A 25 -17.80 -1.08 -8.58
C MET A 25 -18.86 -1.03 -9.68
N GLN A 26 -19.37 -2.16 -10.16
CA GLN A 26 -20.51 -2.19 -11.09
C GLN A 26 -21.76 -1.54 -10.46
N VAL A 27 -22.10 -1.91 -9.22
CA VAL A 27 -23.23 -1.30 -8.49
C VAL A 27 -22.97 0.18 -8.21
N CYS A 28 -21.77 0.54 -7.77
CA CYS A 28 -21.40 1.93 -7.51
C CYS A 28 -21.45 2.80 -8.77
N ASN A 29 -21.04 2.27 -9.94
CA ASN A 29 -21.07 2.99 -11.21
C ASN A 29 -22.51 3.22 -11.73
N ALA A 30 -23.45 2.35 -11.36
CA ALA A 30 -24.87 2.58 -11.61
C ALA A 30 -25.47 3.61 -10.64
N CYS A 31 -25.13 3.55 -9.35
CA CYS A 31 -25.71 4.39 -8.31
C CYS A 31 -25.15 5.82 -8.28
N ARG A 32 -23.85 6.00 -8.47
CA ARG A 32 -23.11 7.29 -8.54
C ARG A 32 -23.31 8.25 -7.35
N TYR A 33 -23.93 7.83 -6.25
CA TYR A 33 -24.18 8.67 -5.08
C TYR A 33 -22.89 9.21 -4.41
N CYS A 34 -21.81 8.42 -4.44
CA CYS A 34 -20.55 8.73 -3.74
C CYS A 34 -19.51 9.47 -4.62
N GLU A 35 -19.87 9.95 -5.80
CA GLU A 35 -18.92 10.51 -6.78
C GLU A 35 -18.00 11.62 -6.26
N GLY A 36 -18.49 12.45 -5.33
CA GLY A 36 -17.72 13.56 -4.78
C GLY A 36 -16.80 13.19 -3.62
N PHE A 37 -16.80 11.95 -3.12
CA PHE A 37 -16.26 11.65 -1.80
C PHE A 37 -14.75 11.47 -1.78
N CYS A 38 -14.18 10.80 -2.79
CA CYS A 38 -12.74 10.56 -2.89
C CYS A 38 -12.33 10.26 -4.33
N ALA A 39 -11.02 10.15 -4.58
CA ALA A 39 -10.48 9.94 -5.93
C ALA A 39 -10.95 8.64 -6.62
N VAL A 40 -11.37 7.63 -5.86
CA VAL A 40 -11.83 6.34 -6.40
C VAL A 40 -13.03 6.51 -7.31
N PHE A 41 -14.03 7.31 -6.93
CA PHE A 41 -15.28 7.37 -7.68
C PHE A 41 -15.17 8.13 -9.01
N PRO A 42 -14.50 9.30 -9.10
CA PRO A 42 -14.22 9.93 -10.38
C PRO A 42 -13.38 9.03 -11.31
N ALA A 43 -12.46 8.24 -10.76
CA ALA A 43 -11.72 7.26 -11.53
C ALA A 43 -12.60 6.09 -12.02
N MET A 44 -13.48 5.57 -11.15
CA MET A 44 -14.40 4.48 -11.46
C MET A 44 -15.37 4.86 -12.58
N THR A 45 -15.90 6.09 -12.58
CA THR A 45 -16.94 6.52 -13.54
C THR A 45 -16.44 6.74 -14.96
N GLN A 46 -15.12 6.76 -15.14
CA GLN A 46 -14.46 6.78 -16.46
C GLN A 46 -14.29 5.38 -17.07
N ARG A 47 -14.80 4.35 -16.39
CA ARG A 47 -14.65 2.94 -16.80
C ARG A 47 -16.02 2.33 -17.07
N LEU A 48 -16.07 1.50 -18.10
CA LEU A 48 -17.27 0.71 -18.46
C LEU A 48 -17.21 -0.68 -17.85
N GLU A 49 -16.01 -1.26 -17.78
CA GLU A 49 -15.72 -2.57 -17.22
C GLU A 49 -14.64 -2.42 -16.15
N PHE A 50 -14.57 -3.39 -15.23
CA PHE A 50 -13.61 -3.38 -14.12
C PHE A 50 -12.72 -4.60 -14.19
N GLY A 51 -11.80 -4.60 -15.17
CA GLY A 51 -10.78 -5.63 -15.28
C GLY A 51 -9.73 -5.56 -14.17
N LYS A 52 -8.87 -6.58 -14.08
CA LYS A 52 -7.83 -6.72 -13.04
C LYS A 52 -6.97 -5.47 -12.84
N ALA A 53 -6.49 -4.86 -13.93
CA ALA A 53 -5.68 -3.64 -13.87
C ALA A 53 -6.44 -2.45 -13.26
N ASP A 54 -7.72 -2.29 -13.61
CA ASP A 54 -8.57 -1.23 -13.07
C ASP A 54 -8.89 -1.47 -11.59
N ILE A 55 -9.18 -2.72 -11.22
CA ILE A 55 -9.36 -3.13 -9.82
C ILE A 55 -8.11 -2.79 -9.02
N HIS A 56 -6.92 -3.15 -9.50
CA HIS A 56 -5.66 -2.84 -8.83
C HIS A 56 -5.40 -1.35 -8.68
N TYR A 57 -5.73 -0.57 -9.72
CA TYR A 57 -5.64 0.88 -9.69
C TYR A 57 -6.58 1.49 -8.64
N LEU A 58 -7.87 1.15 -8.68
CA LEU A 58 -8.88 1.65 -7.75
C LEU A 58 -8.58 1.22 -6.31
N ALA A 59 -8.14 -0.03 -6.13
CA ALA A 59 -7.74 -0.57 -4.84
C ALA A 59 -6.57 0.23 -4.24
N ASN A 60 -5.61 0.69 -5.04
CA ASN A 60 -4.49 1.51 -4.55
C ASN A 60 -4.79 3.01 -4.49
N LEU A 61 -5.90 3.46 -5.09
CA LEU A 61 -6.40 4.83 -4.99
C LEU A 61 -7.28 5.05 -3.73
N CYS A 62 -7.87 3.99 -3.20
CA CYS A 62 -8.66 4.04 -1.98
C CYS A 62 -7.78 4.38 -0.75
N HIS A 63 -8.29 5.16 0.22
CA HIS A 63 -7.56 5.43 1.47
C HIS A 63 -8.24 4.87 2.72
N ASN A 64 -9.20 3.96 2.53
CA ASN A 64 -9.97 3.35 3.61
C ASN A 64 -10.63 4.41 4.53
N CYS A 65 -11.15 5.48 3.91
CA CYS A 65 -11.75 6.64 4.59
C CYS A 65 -13.15 6.36 5.16
N GLY A 66 -13.81 5.29 4.73
CA GLY A 66 -15.13 4.90 5.24
C GLY A 66 -16.31 5.77 4.77
N ALA A 67 -16.12 7.04 4.38
CA ALA A 67 -17.22 7.95 4.05
C ALA A 67 -18.25 7.36 3.07
N CYS A 68 -17.79 6.64 2.04
CA CYS A 68 -18.69 5.98 1.09
C CYS A 68 -19.52 4.85 1.71
N LEU A 69 -18.99 4.13 2.69
CA LEU A 69 -19.71 3.07 3.41
C LEU A 69 -20.82 3.68 4.28
N HIS A 70 -20.52 4.73 5.06
CA HIS A 70 -21.49 5.37 5.95
C HIS A 70 -22.63 6.07 5.18
N ALA A 71 -22.37 6.51 3.96
CA ALA A 71 -23.39 7.13 3.10
C ALA A 71 -24.11 6.13 2.16
N CYS A 72 -23.71 4.85 2.13
CA CYS A 72 -24.21 3.92 1.14
C CYS A 72 -25.61 3.41 1.50
N GLN A 73 -26.56 3.59 0.58
CA GLN A 73 -27.93 3.04 0.69
C GLN A 73 -27.95 1.51 0.63
N TYR A 74 -26.89 0.90 0.11
CA TYR A 74 -26.74 -0.54 -0.09
C TYR A 74 -25.70 -1.16 0.84
N ALA A 75 -25.23 -0.43 1.86
CA ALA A 75 -24.37 -0.97 2.90
C ALA A 75 -25.11 -2.08 3.68
N PRO A 76 -24.39 -3.02 4.32
CA PRO A 76 -24.99 -3.97 5.24
C PRO A 76 -25.91 -3.26 6.26
N PRO A 77 -27.10 -3.80 6.57
CA PRO A 77 -27.58 -5.16 6.25
C PRO A 77 -28.33 -5.31 4.92
N HIS A 78 -28.30 -4.33 4.01
CA HIS A 78 -28.93 -4.46 2.68
C HIS A 78 -28.41 -5.70 1.92
N GLU A 79 -29.24 -6.33 1.09
CA GLU A 79 -28.91 -7.58 0.39
C GLU A 79 -27.66 -7.51 -0.49
N PHE A 80 -27.39 -6.35 -1.11
CA PHE A 80 -26.17 -6.12 -1.89
C PHE A 80 -24.90 -6.03 -1.04
N ALA A 81 -25.04 -5.78 0.26
CA ALA A 81 -23.97 -5.75 1.26
C ALA A 81 -22.72 -4.97 0.81
N ILE A 82 -22.90 -3.80 0.19
CA ILE A 82 -21.84 -3.01 -0.42
C ILE A 82 -20.88 -2.48 0.65
N ASN A 83 -19.62 -2.94 0.61
CA ASN A 83 -18.56 -2.47 1.49
C ASN A 83 -17.29 -2.17 0.71
N VAL A 84 -17.26 -0.98 0.09
CA VAL A 84 -16.13 -0.50 -0.73
C VAL A 84 -14.80 -0.55 0.04
N PRO A 85 -14.69 -0.02 1.28
CA PRO A 85 -13.40 -0.01 1.97
C PRO A 85 -12.85 -1.42 2.23
N LYS A 86 -13.71 -2.36 2.64
CA LYS A 86 -13.31 -3.76 2.87
C LYS A 86 -12.86 -4.45 1.59
N ALA A 87 -13.66 -4.39 0.53
CA ALA A 87 -13.35 -5.02 -0.76
C ALA A 87 -12.01 -4.50 -1.32
N MET A 88 -11.82 -3.17 -1.31
CA MET A 88 -10.58 -2.54 -1.77
C MET A 88 -9.37 -2.93 -0.92
N ALA A 89 -9.53 -3.05 0.40
CA ALA A 89 -8.44 -3.48 1.29
C ALA A 89 -8.00 -4.92 1.02
N GLN A 90 -8.96 -5.82 0.77
CA GLN A 90 -8.67 -7.22 0.43
C GLN A 90 -7.95 -7.33 -0.91
N ALA A 91 -8.46 -6.67 -1.96
CA ALA A 91 -7.80 -6.65 -3.27
C ALA A 91 -6.41 -5.99 -3.21
N ARG A 92 -6.24 -4.91 -2.44
CA ARG A 92 -4.93 -4.24 -2.30
C ARG A 92 -3.86 -5.18 -1.73
N LEU A 93 -4.21 -6.04 -0.78
CA LEU A 93 -3.25 -6.99 -0.21
C LEU A 93 -2.67 -7.93 -1.29
N GLU A 94 -3.50 -8.35 -2.23
CA GLU A 94 -3.07 -9.17 -3.36
C GLU A 94 -2.14 -8.40 -4.29
N THR A 95 -2.39 -7.10 -4.51
CA THR A 95 -1.49 -6.25 -5.30
C THR A 95 -0.07 -6.21 -4.71
N TYR A 96 0.10 -6.13 -3.39
CA TYR A 96 1.43 -6.14 -2.78
C TYR A 96 2.19 -7.45 -3.04
N GLN A 97 1.49 -8.58 -3.04
CA GLN A 97 2.07 -9.89 -3.34
C GLN A 97 2.39 -10.04 -4.82
N GLN A 98 1.46 -9.62 -5.69
CA GLN A 98 1.60 -9.73 -7.14
C GLN A 98 2.70 -8.83 -7.66
N TYR A 99 2.81 -7.60 -7.15
CA TYR A 99 3.79 -6.58 -7.59
C TYR A 99 5.16 -6.68 -6.92
N ALA A 100 5.32 -7.47 -5.85
CA ALA A 100 6.63 -7.76 -5.27
C ALA A 100 7.59 -8.42 -6.30
N GLN A 101 8.83 -7.93 -6.32
CA GLN A 101 9.92 -8.46 -7.13
C GLN A 101 11.13 -8.76 -6.25
N PRO A 102 11.79 -9.93 -6.43
CA PRO A 102 11.35 -11.09 -7.22
C PRO A 102 10.06 -11.72 -6.68
N ALA A 103 9.38 -12.54 -7.50
CA ALA A 103 8.10 -13.17 -7.13
C ALA A 103 8.17 -14.01 -5.83
N ALA A 104 9.34 -14.53 -5.49
CA ALA A 104 9.60 -15.23 -4.23
C ALA A 104 9.28 -14.37 -3.00
N PHE A 105 9.53 -13.05 -3.04
CA PHE A 105 9.22 -12.15 -1.94
C PHE A 105 7.71 -11.97 -1.77
N GLY A 106 6.94 -11.94 -2.85
CA GLY A 106 5.47 -11.96 -2.77
C GLY A 106 4.95 -13.25 -2.12
N ALA A 107 5.58 -14.40 -2.43
CA ALA A 107 5.25 -15.68 -1.82
C ALA A 107 5.58 -15.74 -0.32
N LEU A 108 6.71 -15.16 0.08
CA LEU A 108 7.09 -15.00 1.49
C LEU A 108 6.13 -14.07 2.23
N TYR A 109 5.69 -12.98 1.58
CA TYR A 109 4.74 -12.03 2.18
C TYR A 109 3.37 -12.65 2.47
N ARG A 110 2.91 -13.64 1.69
CA ARG A 110 1.72 -14.44 2.05
C ARG A 110 1.82 -15.12 3.41
N ARG A 111 3.05 -15.37 3.88
CA ARG A 111 3.37 -15.97 5.18
C ARG A 111 4.16 -14.99 6.04
N ALA A 112 3.83 -13.69 5.95
CA ALA A 112 4.59 -12.62 6.56
C ALA A 112 4.87 -12.86 8.05
N GLY A 113 3.88 -13.29 8.83
CA GLY A 113 4.06 -13.50 10.28
C GLY A 113 5.24 -14.43 10.63
N ILE A 114 5.24 -15.65 10.11
CA ILE A 114 6.32 -16.62 10.35
C ILE A 114 7.63 -16.17 9.69
N THR A 115 7.54 -15.65 8.46
CA THR A 115 8.74 -15.22 7.71
C THR A 115 9.48 -14.10 8.43
N VAL A 116 8.76 -13.07 8.90
CA VAL A 116 9.32 -11.92 9.62
C VAL A 116 9.89 -12.37 10.96
N ALA A 117 9.19 -13.24 11.70
CA ALA A 117 9.70 -13.76 12.97
C ALA A 117 11.02 -14.54 12.77
N LEU A 118 11.09 -15.44 11.79
CA LEU A 118 12.31 -16.20 11.48
C LEU A 118 13.43 -15.28 10.99
N ALA A 119 13.13 -14.34 10.09
CA ALA A 119 14.11 -13.37 9.60
C ALA A 119 14.68 -12.50 10.72
N LEU A 120 13.85 -12.08 11.68
CA LEU A 120 14.28 -11.33 12.85
C LEU A 120 15.20 -12.17 13.76
N ILE A 121 14.82 -13.42 14.06
CA ILE A 121 15.64 -14.32 14.89
C ILE A 121 17.00 -14.57 14.25
N VAL A 122 17.02 -14.90 12.95
CA VAL A 122 18.25 -15.14 12.20
C VAL A 122 19.09 -13.86 12.12
N GLY A 123 18.47 -12.72 11.81
CA GLY A 123 19.14 -11.42 11.74
C GLY A 123 19.78 -11.01 13.06
N LEU A 124 19.07 -11.13 14.18
CA LEU A 124 19.61 -10.85 15.52
C LEU A 124 20.74 -11.81 15.87
N THR A 125 20.59 -13.09 15.56
CA THR A 125 21.63 -14.10 15.83
C THR A 125 22.88 -13.80 15.03
N LEU A 126 22.77 -13.52 13.72
CA LEU A 126 23.90 -13.13 12.88
C LEU A 126 24.55 -11.84 13.36
N PHE A 127 23.75 -10.85 13.79
CA PHE A 127 24.26 -9.60 14.34
C PHE A 127 25.07 -9.82 15.63
N LEU A 128 24.59 -10.69 16.54
CA LEU A 128 25.32 -11.07 17.74
C LEU A 128 26.58 -11.89 17.44
N LEU A 129 26.52 -12.83 16.49
CA LEU A 129 27.69 -13.60 16.03
C LEU A 129 28.75 -12.68 15.43
N LEU A 130 28.34 -11.67 14.65
CA LEU A 130 29.24 -10.65 14.12
C LEU A 130 29.90 -9.85 15.25
N ALA A 131 29.14 -9.46 16.27
CA ALA A 131 29.67 -8.77 17.45
C ALA A 131 30.74 -9.62 18.16
N MET A 132 30.44 -10.90 18.37
CA MET A 132 31.38 -11.86 18.97
C MET A 132 32.62 -12.07 18.10
N ALA A 133 32.48 -12.13 16.77
CA ALA A 133 33.61 -12.26 15.85
C ALA A 133 34.54 -11.04 15.87
N LEU A 134 33.99 -9.83 16.00
CA LEU A 134 34.78 -8.59 16.04
C LEU A 134 35.43 -8.31 17.40
N LYS A 135 34.81 -8.75 18.51
CA LYS A 135 35.25 -8.44 19.88
C LYS A 135 35.76 -9.63 20.68
N GLY A 136 35.59 -10.85 20.18
CA GLY A 136 35.97 -12.10 20.85
C GLY A 136 34.99 -12.56 21.94
N SER A 137 34.16 -11.66 22.50
CA SER A 137 33.17 -11.97 23.53
C SER A 137 31.97 -11.02 23.43
N LEU A 138 30.79 -11.50 23.84
CA LEU A 138 29.58 -10.68 24.03
C LEU A 138 29.56 -9.97 25.40
N ILE A 139 30.33 -10.49 26.36
CA ILE A 139 30.52 -9.89 27.68
C ILE A 139 31.76 -9.02 27.61
N HIS A 140 31.60 -7.75 27.94
CA HIS A 140 32.58 -6.69 27.72
C HIS A 140 32.56 -5.75 28.93
N PRO A 141 33.72 -5.14 29.30
CA PRO A 141 33.78 -4.16 30.38
C PRO A 141 32.89 -2.94 30.09
N PRO A 142 32.49 -2.13 31.09
CA PRO A 142 31.63 -0.97 30.88
C PRO A 142 32.27 0.04 29.91
N LEU A 143 31.65 0.29 28.74
CA LEU A 143 32.20 1.18 27.70
C LEU A 143 31.84 2.66 27.88
N ALA A 144 31.48 3.08 29.10
CA ALA A 144 31.06 4.46 29.39
C ALA A 144 29.98 5.02 28.43
N GLY A 145 29.18 4.16 27.79
CA GLY A 145 28.13 4.53 26.84
C GLY A 145 28.55 4.64 25.36
N ASP A 146 29.82 4.38 25.02
CA ASP A 146 30.31 4.50 23.64
C ASP A 146 30.04 3.22 22.83
N PHE A 147 28.82 3.12 22.30
CA PHE A 147 28.36 2.01 21.45
C PHE A 147 29.25 1.77 20.21
N TYR A 148 29.86 2.82 19.66
CA TYR A 148 30.64 2.73 18.42
C TYR A 148 31.98 2.02 18.61
N GLN A 149 32.42 1.85 19.86
CA GLN A 149 33.55 0.99 20.16
C GLN A 149 33.23 -0.48 19.89
N ILE A 150 31.96 -0.91 20.02
CA ILE A 150 31.52 -2.28 19.72
C ILE A 150 31.26 -2.42 18.23
N PHE A 151 30.44 -1.52 17.68
CA PHE A 151 30.07 -1.49 16.27
C PHE A 151 30.49 -0.17 15.65
N PRO A 152 31.58 -0.12 14.86
CA PRO A 152 32.04 1.11 14.25
C PRO A 152 30.92 1.78 13.42
N HIS A 153 30.84 3.11 13.48
CA HIS A 153 29.79 3.86 12.76
C HIS A 153 29.75 3.51 11.28
N SER A 154 30.92 3.38 10.63
CA SER A 154 31.02 3.01 9.21
C SER A 154 30.44 1.63 8.91
N LEU A 155 30.61 0.65 9.80
CA LEU A 155 30.04 -0.69 9.65
C LEU A 155 28.51 -0.62 9.62
N LEU A 156 27.91 0.08 10.58
CA LEU A 156 26.47 0.24 10.68
C LEU A 156 25.91 1.02 9.48
N ALA A 157 26.57 2.11 9.10
CA ALA A 157 26.20 2.94 7.96
C ALA A 157 26.19 2.12 6.65
N TRP A 158 27.23 1.32 6.38
CA TRP A 158 27.27 0.46 5.19
C TRP A 158 26.25 -0.68 5.25
N MET A 159 26.12 -1.34 6.40
CA MET A 159 25.20 -2.46 6.57
C MET A 159 23.75 -2.02 6.38
N PHE A 160 23.27 -1.02 7.11
CA PHE A 160 21.89 -0.54 6.99
C PHE A 160 21.67 0.27 5.71
N GLY A 161 22.65 1.06 5.28
CA GLY A 161 22.57 1.84 4.05
C GLY A 161 22.41 0.95 2.81
N SER A 162 23.15 -0.16 2.74
CA SER A 162 23.01 -1.12 1.62
C SER A 162 21.64 -1.80 1.61
N VAL A 163 21.12 -2.21 2.77
CA VAL A 163 19.75 -2.76 2.89
C VAL A 163 18.71 -1.73 2.48
N PHE A 164 18.87 -0.47 2.89
CA PHE A 164 17.97 0.62 2.50
C PHE A 164 17.95 0.84 0.98
N VAL A 165 19.11 0.93 0.34
CA VAL A 165 19.22 1.10 -1.12
C VAL A 165 18.57 -0.08 -1.85
N LEU A 166 18.81 -1.31 -1.39
CA LEU A 166 18.17 -2.50 -1.94
C LEU A 166 16.64 -2.42 -1.79
N ALA A 167 16.14 -2.06 -0.62
CA ALA A 167 14.71 -1.95 -0.35
C ALA A 167 14.03 -0.92 -1.27
N ILE A 168 14.64 0.25 -1.45
CA ILE A 168 14.16 1.26 -2.41
C ILE A 168 14.17 0.70 -3.84
N GLY A 169 15.24 0.02 -4.26
CA GLY A 169 15.31 -0.59 -5.59
C GLY A 169 14.19 -1.60 -5.86
N LEU A 170 13.92 -2.50 -4.91
CA LEU A 170 12.86 -3.50 -5.02
C LEU A 170 11.47 -2.86 -5.02
N LEU A 171 11.24 -1.86 -4.17
CA LEU A 171 9.99 -1.09 -4.15
C LEU A 171 9.76 -0.39 -5.49
N MET A 172 10.77 0.31 -6.01
CA MET A 172 10.69 1.01 -7.30
C MET A 172 10.43 0.04 -8.45
N ALA A 173 11.04 -1.14 -8.45
CA ALA A 173 10.75 -2.17 -9.45
C ALA A 173 9.28 -2.62 -9.41
N GLY A 174 8.70 -2.78 -8.21
CA GLY A 174 7.28 -3.06 -8.01
C GLY A 174 6.38 -1.94 -8.53
N VAL A 175 6.67 -0.69 -8.16
CA VAL A 175 5.94 0.51 -8.61
C VAL A 175 5.99 0.66 -10.12
N ILE A 176 7.16 0.47 -10.75
CA ILE A 176 7.32 0.54 -12.21
C ILE A 176 6.46 -0.53 -12.90
N ARG A 177 6.44 -1.77 -12.36
CA ARG A 177 5.61 -2.84 -12.92
C ARG A 177 4.12 -2.54 -12.77
N PHE A 178 3.69 -2.09 -11.58
CA PHE A 178 2.32 -1.65 -11.34
C PHE A 178 1.92 -0.55 -12.33
N TRP A 179 2.73 0.52 -12.43
CA TRP A 179 2.47 1.64 -13.33
C TRP A 179 2.32 1.21 -14.79
N ARG A 180 3.19 0.32 -15.27
CA ARG A 180 3.13 -0.21 -16.65
C ARG A 180 1.87 -1.03 -16.93
N GLU A 181 1.26 -1.62 -15.91
CA GLU A 181 0.04 -2.42 -16.06
C GLU A 181 -1.22 -1.54 -16.02
N ILE A 182 -1.24 -0.50 -15.18
CA ILE A 182 -2.43 0.34 -14.97
C ILE A 182 -2.49 1.62 -15.82
N SER A 183 -1.37 2.07 -16.40
CA SER A 183 -1.31 3.32 -17.16
C SER A 183 -1.06 3.08 -18.65
N PRO A 184 -1.87 3.67 -19.55
CA PRO A 184 -1.64 3.59 -20.99
C PRO A 184 -0.58 4.58 -21.50
N GLY A 185 0.06 5.41 -20.65
CA GLY A 185 0.97 6.45 -21.14
C GLY A 185 1.86 7.17 -20.11
N VAL A 186 2.59 8.17 -20.62
CA VAL A 186 3.48 9.04 -19.86
C VAL A 186 2.68 10.26 -19.36
N PRO A 187 2.71 10.61 -18.07
CA PRO A 187 1.94 11.72 -17.54
C PRO A 187 2.50 13.07 -17.99
N ARG A 188 1.62 14.05 -18.18
CA ARG A 188 1.98 15.44 -18.48
C ARG A 188 2.44 16.15 -17.21
N SER A 189 3.26 17.20 -17.35
CA SER A 189 3.76 17.99 -16.21
C SER A 189 2.65 18.55 -15.32
N ALA A 190 1.55 19.01 -15.91
CA ALA A 190 0.38 19.51 -15.19
C ALA A 190 -0.29 18.42 -14.33
N GLU A 191 -0.38 17.18 -14.83
CA GLU A 191 -0.95 16.04 -14.10
C GLU A 191 -0.06 15.64 -12.93
N ILE A 192 1.27 15.67 -13.12
CA ILE A 192 2.23 15.43 -12.05
C ILE A 192 2.10 16.51 -10.97
N ALA A 193 1.99 17.77 -11.35
CA ALA A 193 1.82 18.88 -10.41
C ALA A 193 0.51 18.76 -9.62
N GLU A 194 -0.61 18.44 -10.28
CA GLU A 194 -1.89 18.22 -9.63
C GLU A 194 -1.83 17.01 -8.67
N ALA A 195 -1.30 15.88 -9.12
CA ALA A 195 -1.14 14.68 -8.29
C ALA A 195 -0.27 14.96 -7.06
N SER A 196 0.84 15.69 -7.26
CA SER A 196 1.75 16.09 -6.18
C SER A 196 1.05 17.00 -5.18
N HIS A 197 0.30 18.01 -5.66
CA HIS A 197 -0.48 18.89 -4.80
C HIS A 197 -1.53 18.11 -4.01
N ASN A 198 -2.29 17.22 -4.65
CA ASN A 198 -3.31 16.40 -4.00
C ASN A 198 -2.71 15.46 -2.94
N ALA A 199 -1.53 14.89 -3.21
CA ALA A 199 -0.81 14.04 -2.27
C ALA A 199 -0.27 14.83 -1.06
N LEU A 200 0.40 15.97 -1.30
CA LEU A 200 0.99 16.79 -0.24
C LEU A 200 -0.06 17.47 0.65
N THR A 201 -1.23 17.77 0.11
CA THR A 201 -2.36 18.33 0.88
C THR A 201 -3.27 17.28 1.48
N LEU A 202 -3.08 16.00 1.12
CA LEU A 202 -3.96 14.88 1.45
C LEU A 202 -5.42 15.20 1.09
N LYS A 203 -5.64 15.77 -0.10
CA LYS A 203 -6.95 16.26 -0.57
C LYS A 203 -8.06 15.22 -0.37
N TYR A 204 -7.78 13.96 -0.67
CA TYR A 204 -8.77 12.88 -0.63
C TYR A 204 -8.93 12.20 0.74
N LEU A 205 -8.38 12.79 1.81
CA LEU A 205 -8.60 12.39 3.21
C LEU A 205 -9.54 13.34 3.96
N ASP A 206 -10.33 14.15 3.24
CA ASP A 206 -11.27 15.10 3.82
C ASP A 206 -12.75 14.70 3.63
N GLY A 207 -13.01 13.51 3.08
CA GLY A 207 -14.34 12.97 2.80
C GLY A 207 -15.05 13.62 1.60
N GLY A 208 -14.36 14.48 0.83
CA GLY A 208 -14.91 15.19 -0.33
C GLY A 208 -15.69 16.45 0.04
N HIS A 209 -16.26 16.50 1.24
CA HIS A 209 -16.96 17.66 1.81
C HIS A 209 -16.12 18.47 2.80
N GLY A 210 -14.82 18.16 2.95
CA GLY A 210 -13.90 18.92 3.81
C GLY A 210 -14.03 18.67 5.32
N LYS A 211 -14.92 17.78 5.77
CA LYS A 211 -15.13 17.51 7.21
C LYS A 211 -14.32 16.33 7.74
N GLY A 212 -13.66 15.58 6.86
CA GLY A 212 -12.85 14.42 7.22
C GLY A 212 -13.54 13.08 6.94
N CYS A 213 -12.91 12.02 7.41
CA CYS A 213 -13.33 10.64 7.23
C CYS A 213 -14.12 10.15 8.45
N ASN A 214 -14.88 9.07 8.26
CA ASN A 214 -15.47 8.32 9.36
C ASN A 214 -14.44 7.33 9.90
N GLU A 215 -14.47 7.09 11.21
CA GLU A 215 -13.55 6.16 11.87
C GLU A 215 -14.33 5.09 12.65
N ALA A 216 -14.52 5.30 13.96
CA ALA A 216 -15.20 4.34 14.82
C ALA A 216 -16.73 4.46 14.79
N ASP A 217 -17.25 5.60 14.34
CA ASP A 217 -18.66 5.95 14.31
C ASP A 217 -19.02 6.79 13.06
N ASP A 218 -20.28 7.20 12.97
CA ASP A 218 -20.81 8.01 11.87
C ASP A 218 -20.35 9.48 11.90
N ALA A 219 -19.58 9.89 12.92
CA ALA A 219 -19.09 11.26 13.00
C ALA A 219 -17.89 11.49 12.07
N PHE A 220 -17.88 12.65 11.41
CA PHE A 220 -16.75 13.06 10.58
C PHE A 220 -15.59 13.55 11.44
N THR A 221 -14.37 13.14 11.08
CA THR A 221 -13.16 13.59 11.76
C THR A 221 -11.98 13.83 10.82
N LEU A 222 -11.23 14.90 11.08
CA LEU A 222 -9.97 15.22 10.39
C LEU A 222 -8.75 14.52 11.02
N LEU A 223 -8.94 13.69 12.05
CA LEU A 223 -7.85 13.05 12.77
C LEU A 223 -6.94 12.23 11.84
N ARG A 224 -7.51 11.43 10.93
CA ARG A 224 -6.73 10.66 9.94
C ARG A 224 -5.81 11.57 9.14
N ARG A 225 -6.34 12.63 8.54
CA ARG A 225 -5.57 13.60 7.76
C ARG A 225 -4.47 14.25 8.60
N ARG A 226 -4.78 14.68 9.83
CA ARG A 226 -3.81 15.31 10.74
C ARG A 226 -2.68 14.35 11.11
N PHE A 227 -3.00 13.11 11.50
CA PHE A 227 -2.00 12.11 11.84
C PHE A 227 -1.15 11.72 10.63
N HIS A 228 -1.74 11.61 9.44
CA HIS A 228 -0.96 11.38 8.21
C HIS A 228 -0.01 12.56 7.92
N HIS A 229 -0.43 13.81 8.13
CA HIS A 229 0.47 14.96 8.01
C HIS A 229 1.57 14.95 9.08
N PHE A 230 1.29 14.56 10.33
CA PHE A 230 2.33 14.41 11.34
C PHE A 230 3.33 13.32 10.97
N THR A 231 2.88 12.18 10.44
CA THR A 231 3.78 11.12 9.96
C THR A 231 4.53 11.54 8.69
N PHE A 232 3.95 12.36 7.82
CA PHE A 232 4.63 12.76 6.58
C PHE A 232 5.63 13.89 6.81
N TYR A 233 5.21 14.96 7.50
CA TYR A 233 6.04 16.15 7.74
C TYR A 233 6.86 16.08 9.02
N GLY A 234 6.49 15.25 10.00
CA GLY A 234 7.21 15.13 11.27
C GLY A 234 8.59 14.49 11.17
N PHE A 235 8.90 13.80 10.06
CA PHE A 235 10.27 13.33 9.75
C PHE A 235 11.08 14.36 8.93
N MET A 236 10.49 15.50 8.57
CA MET A 236 11.19 16.62 7.90
C MET A 236 11.68 17.70 8.86
N LEU A 237 11.38 17.58 10.16
CA LEU A 237 11.89 18.42 11.25
C LEU A 237 12.96 17.66 12.03
#